data_AF-A0A2T3XJY1-F1
#
_entry.id   AF-A0A2T3XJY1-F1
#
_cell.length_a   1.000
_cell.length_b   1.000
_cell.length_c   1.000
_cell.angle_alpha   90.00
_cell.angle_beta   90.00
_cell.angle_gamma   90.00
#
_symmetry.space_group_name_H-M   'P 1'
#
loop_
_entity.id
_entity.type
_entity.pdbx_description
1 polymer ?
#
loop_
_entity_poly.entity_id
_entity_poly.type
_entity_poly.pdbx_seq_one_letter_code
_entity_poly.pdbx_strand_id
1 'polypeptide(L)'
;MTRTFSGPNGLEDIDRLCIFLFDSWCERRSLIPLSYLMHAWPILKAAPLARTHLLNTFRELLQFHPDSLSDRDHEVIGQVFAIDALTDPKGLVS
;
A
#
# COMPACT_ATOMS: atom_id res chain seq x y z
N MET A 1 -18.00 13.48 -9.70
CA MET A 1 -17.34 13.50 -8.37
C MET A 1 -15.84 13.59 -8.60
N THR A 2 -15.29 14.80 -8.64
CA THR A 2 -13.86 15.08 -8.85
C THR A 2 -13.17 15.12 -7.49
N ARG A 3 -12.47 14.05 -7.10
CA ARG A 3 -11.58 14.08 -5.93
C ARG A 3 -10.23 14.62 -6.37
N THR A 4 -10.01 15.90 -6.12
CA THR A 4 -8.66 16.48 -6.09
C THR A 4 -8.05 16.11 -4.75
N PHE A 5 -7.14 15.16 -4.76
CA PHE A 5 -6.22 14.91 -3.65
C PHE A 5 -4.82 14.96 -4.21
N SER A 6 -4.00 15.83 -3.62
CA SER A 6 -2.64 16.06 -4.07
C SER A 6 -1.82 16.54 -2.87
N GLY A 7 -1.50 15.63 -1.96
CA GLY A 7 -0.25 15.74 -1.22
C GLY A 7 0.93 15.61 -2.19
N PRO A 8 2.08 16.26 -1.95
CA PRO A 8 3.10 16.52 -2.98
C PRO A 8 3.75 15.29 -3.66
N ASN A 9 3.41 14.04 -3.34
CA ASN A 9 4.01 12.84 -3.95
C ASN A 9 3.09 11.59 -3.93
N GLY A 10 1.76 11.74 -4.02
CA GLY A 10 0.81 10.59 -4.00
C GLY A 10 0.76 9.82 -2.67
N LEU A 11 1.60 10.17 -1.70
CA LEU A 11 1.71 9.53 -0.38
C LEU A 11 0.41 9.59 0.41
N GLU A 12 -0.34 10.70 0.34
CA GLU A 12 -1.64 10.82 1.02
C GLU A 12 -2.67 9.83 0.48
N ASP A 13 -2.65 9.57 -0.83
CA ASP A 13 -3.59 8.63 -1.44
C ASP A 13 -3.20 7.19 -1.10
N ILE A 14 -1.90 6.87 -1.13
CA ILE A 14 -1.38 5.58 -0.65
C ILE A 14 -1.74 5.38 0.83
N ASP A 15 -1.59 6.40 1.68
CA ASP A 15 -1.91 6.34 3.09
C ASP A 15 -3.39 6.04 3.33
N ARG A 16 -4.30 6.68 2.57
CA ARG A 16 -5.74 6.37 2.62
C ARG A 16 -6.05 4.93 2.21
N LEU A 17 -5.39 4.41 1.19
CA LEU A 17 -5.56 3.02 0.78
C LEU A 17 -5.04 2.06 1.85
N CYS A 18 -3.92 2.39 2.51
CA CYS A 18 -3.39 1.61 3.63
C CYS A 18 -4.35 1.61 4.84
N ILE A 19 -4.94 2.76 5.19
CA ILE A 19 -5.96 2.85 6.23
C ILE A 19 -7.17 1.98 5.87
N PHE A 20 -7.64 2.04 4.63
CA PHE A 20 -8.75 1.21 4.16
C PHE A 20 -8.45 -0.29 4.28
N LEU A 21 -7.25 -0.73 3.88
CA LEU A 21 -6.81 -2.12 4.03
C LEU A 21 -6.72 -2.51 5.50
N PHE A 22 -6.14 -1.65 6.34
CA PHE A 22 -6.03 -1.88 7.78
C PHE A 22 -7.39 -2.12 8.43
N ASP A 23 -8.37 -1.24 8.17
CA ASP A 23 -9.72 -1.37 8.73
C ASP A 23 -10.37 -2.68 8.24
N SER A 24 -10.31 -2.97 6.94
CA SER A 24 -10.89 -4.19 6.36
C SER A 24 -10.27 -5.48 6.91
N TRP A 25 -8.95 -5.48 7.13
CA TRP A 25 -8.25 -6.64 7.68
C TRP A 25 -8.47 -6.78 9.19
N CYS A 26 -8.63 -5.68 9.92
CA CYS A 26 -9.04 -5.70 11.32
C CYS A 26 -10.43 -6.34 11.48
N GLU A 27 -11.38 -5.95 10.64
CA GLU A 27 -12.74 -6.50 10.65
C GLU A 27 -12.76 -8.01 10.37
N ARG A 28 -11.97 -8.45 9.39
CA ARG A 28 -11.84 -9.87 9.01
C ARG A 28 -10.91 -10.68 9.91
N ARG A 29 -10.21 -10.03 10.85
CA ARG A 29 -9.13 -10.62 11.67
C ARG A 29 -8.04 -11.28 10.82
N SER A 30 -7.73 -10.68 9.67
CA SER A 30 -6.67 -11.13 8.77
C SER A 30 -5.30 -10.74 9.32
N LEU A 31 -4.79 -11.54 10.27
CA LEU A 31 -3.56 -11.23 11.01
C LEU A 31 -2.30 -11.19 10.12
N ILE A 32 -2.26 -12.00 9.06
CA ILE A 32 -1.10 -12.05 8.14
C ILE A 32 -0.97 -10.72 7.37
N PRO A 33 -1.98 -10.25 6.59
CA PRO A 33 -1.92 -8.93 5.97
C PRO A 33 -1.68 -7.78 6.94
N LEU A 34 -2.28 -7.83 8.13
CA LEU A 34 -2.09 -6.80 9.17
C LEU A 34 -0.64 -6.74 9.65
N SER A 35 -0.01 -7.88 9.93
CA SER A 35 1.38 -7.89 10.42
C SER A 35 2.34 -7.32 9.38
N TYR A 36 2.15 -7.70 8.11
CA TYR A 36 2.92 -7.14 6.99
C TYR A 36 2.74 -5.62 6.91
N LEU A 37 1.50 -5.14 6.90
CA LEU A 37 1.23 -3.70 6.79
C LEU A 37 1.77 -2.92 7.98
N MET A 38 1.59 -3.41 9.22
CA MET A 38 2.10 -2.75 10.42
C MET A 38 3.63 -2.67 10.48
N HIS A 39 4.36 -3.52 9.75
CA HIS A 39 5.82 -3.41 9.66
C HIS A 39 6.27 -2.24 8.76
N ALA A 40 5.47 -1.87 7.76
CA ALA A 40 5.82 -0.85 6.77
C ALA A 40 4.98 0.44 6.86
N TRP A 41 3.91 0.44 7.65
CA TRP A 41 2.98 1.54 7.85
C TRP A 41 2.85 1.85 9.36
N PRO A 42 2.77 3.13 9.78
CA PRO A 42 2.48 4.31 8.98
C PRO A 42 3.70 5.01 8.37
N ILE A 43 3.51 5.51 7.14
CA ILE A 43 4.53 6.19 6.30
C ILE A 43 4.86 7.61 6.83
N LEU A 44 4.29 7.98 7.99
CA LEU A 44 4.06 9.36 8.45
C LEU A 44 5.30 10.26 8.59
N LYS A 45 6.55 9.77 8.59
CA LYS A 45 7.71 10.64 8.87
C LYS A 45 9.04 10.40 8.16
N ALA A 46 9.24 9.37 7.32
CA ALA A 46 10.60 9.09 6.83
C ALA A 46 10.70 8.56 5.40
N ALA A 47 11.10 9.46 4.49
CA ALA A 47 11.93 9.19 3.31
C ALA A 47 11.32 8.34 2.16
N PRO A 48 11.89 8.45 0.94
CA PRO A 48 11.61 7.55 -0.18
C PRO A 48 11.70 6.05 0.18
N LEU A 49 12.51 5.72 1.20
CA LEU A 49 12.69 4.36 1.69
C LEU A 49 11.43 3.75 2.32
N ALA A 50 10.59 4.53 3.03
CA ALA A 50 9.35 3.99 3.59
C ALA A 50 8.34 3.61 2.50
N ARG A 51 8.29 4.39 1.42
CA ARG A 51 7.50 4.09 0.23
C ARG A 51 7.97 2.79 -0.42
N THR A 52 9.26 2.66 -0.73
CA THR A 52 9.82 1.41 -1.28
C THR A 52 9.58 0.21 -0.36
N HIS A 53 9.73 0.39 0.95
CA HIS A 53 9.51 -0.69 1.92
C HIS A 53 8.05 -1.16 1.93
N LEU A 54 7.09 -0.25 1.85
CA LEU A 54 5.66 -0.58 1.73
C LEU A 54 5.36 -1.36 0.45
N LEU A 55 5.89 -0.91 -0.70
CA LEU A 55 5.69 -1.59 -1.98
C LEU A 55 6.27 -3.00 -1.97
N ASN A 56 7.46 -3.17 -1.38
CA ASN A 56 8.08 -4.50 -1.23
C ASN A 56 7.25 -5.39 -0.31
N THR A 57 6.75 -4.86 0.80
CA THR A 57 5.85 -5.56 1.72
C THR A 57 4.59 -6.05 1.01
N PHE A 58 3.95 -5.21 0.18
CA PHE A 58 2.80 -5.64 -0.61
C PHE A 58 3.16 -6.67 -1.68
N ARG A 59 4.33 -6.55 -2.32
CA ARG A 59 4.81 -7.55 -3.29
C ARG A 59 5.03 -8.91 -2.62
N GLU A 60 5.66 -8.93 -1.45
CA GLU A 60 5.85 -10.15 -0.65
C GLU A 60 4.51 -10.74 -0.21
N LEU A 61 3.56 -9.91 0.23
CA LEU A 61 2.23 -10.37 0.64
C LEU A 61 1.49 -11.03 -0.52
N LEU A 62 1.52 -10.43 -1.72
CA LEU A 62 0.94 -11.00 -2.95
C LEU A 62 1.64 -12.30 -3.37
N GLN A 63 2.95 -12.42 -3.15
CA GLN A 63 3.74 -13.59 -3.57
C GLN A 63 3.59 -14.77 -2.61
N PHE A 64 3.67 -14.53 -1.30
CA PHE A 64 3.80 -15.58 -0.29
C PHE A 64 2.48 -15.88 0.44
N HIS A 65 1.54 -14.94 0.44
CA HIS A 65 0.26 -15.08 1.13
C HIS A 65 -0.96 -14.66 0.29
N PRO A 66 -1.07 -15.06 -0.99
CA PRO A 66 -2.20 -14.67 -1.85
C PRO A 66 -3.54 -15.12 -1.28
N ASP A 67 -3.60 -16.30 -0.64
CA ASP A 67 -4.83 -16.85 -0.03
C ASP A 67 -5.33 -16.04 1.18
N SER A 68 -4.49 -15.17 1.74
CA SER A 68 -4.88 -14.27 2.84
C SER A 68 -5.55 -12.98 2.36
N LEU A 69 -5.59 -12.77 1.04
CA LEU A 69 -6.11 -11.58 0.38
C LEU A 69 -7.37 -11.90 -0.42
N SER A 70 -8.37 -11.04 -0.31
CA SER A 70 -9.57 -11.08 -1.16
C SER A 70 -9.31 -10.36 -2.50
N ASP A 71 -10.20 -10.56 -3.48
CA ASP A 71 -10.15 -9.84 -4.76
C ASP A 71 -10.11 -8.32 -4.57
N ARG A 72 -10.84 -7.83 -3.56
CA ARG A 72 -10.87 -6.40 -3.23
C ARG A 72 -9.52 -5.91 -2.68
N ASP A 73 -8.82 -6.73 -1.91
CA ASP A 73 -7.49 -6.40 -1.41
C ASP A 73 -6.48 -6.30 -2.57
N HIS A 74 -6.55 -7.24 -3.52
CA HIS A 74 -5.72 -7.21 -4.73
C HIS A 74 -5.96 -5.94 -5.56
N GLU A 75 -7.22 -5.54 -5.73
CA GLU A 75 -7.57 -4.31 -6.45
C GLU A 75 -6.98 -3.07 -5.76
N VAL A 76 -7.10 -2.97 -4.43
CA VAL A 76 -6.61 -1.82 -3.66
C VAL A 76 -5.08 -1.78 -3.64
N ILE A 77 -4.41 -2.92 -3.47
CA ILE A 77 -2.94 -3.02 -3.58
C ILE A 77 -2.49 -2.63 -5.01
N GLY A 78 -3.24 -3.03 -6.04
CA GLY A 78 -3.00 -2.60 -7.42
C GLY A 78 -3.07 -1.07 -7.60
N GLN A 79 -4.03 -0.41 -6.93
CA GLN A 79 -4.13 1.06 -6.94
C GLN A 79 -2.92 1.72 -6.27
N VAL A 80 -2.39 1.14 -5.18
CA VAL A 80 -1.15 1.63 -4.55
C VAL A 80 0.00 1.63 -5.55
N PHE A 81 0.22 0.51 -6.26
CA PHE A 81 1.26 0.43 -7.30
C PHE A 81 1.04 1.41 -8.46
N ALA A 82 -0.21 1.64 -8.86
CA ALA A 82 -0.53 2.59 -9.92
C ALA A 82 -0.22 4.04 -9.52
N ILE A 83 -0.61 4.45 -8.31
CA ILE A 83 -0.27 5.77 -7.76
C ILE A 83 1.24 5.91 -7.64
N ASP A 84 1.91 4.84 -7.24
CA ASP A 84 3.36 4.80 -7.13
C ASP A 84 4.05 5.07 -8.47
N ALA A 85 3.67 4.33 -9.51
CA ALA A 85 4.23 4.46 -10.85
C ALA A 85 3.99 5.85 -11.47
N LEU A 86 2.85 6.48 -11.16
CA LEU A 86 2.53 7.83 -11.63
C LEU A 86 3.36 8.92 -10.93
N THR A 87 3.82 8.66 -9.71
CA THR A 87 4.55 9.65 -8.90
C THR A 87 6.06 9.50 -9.05
N ASP A 88 6.58 8.29 -9.29
CA ASP A 88 8.00 8.05 -9.57
C ASP A 88 8.20 7.12 -10.78
N PRO A 89 8.23 7.68 -12.00
CA PRO A 89 8.42 6.89 -13.22
C PRO A 89 9.85 6.33 -13.40
N LYS A 90 10.79 6.60 -12.47
CA LYS A 90 12.19 6.16 -12.56
C LYS A 90 12.58 5.00 -11.63
N GLY A 91 11.69 4.53 -10.75
CA GLY A 91 11.97 3.48 -9.76
C GLY A 91 12.19 2.05 -10.31
N LEU A 92 12.14 1.83 -11.64
CA LEU A 92 12.29 0.50 -12.26
C LEU A 92 13.75 0.07 -12.51
N VAL A 93 14.75 0.84 -12.05
CA VAL A 93 16.17 0.46 -12.18
C VAL A 93 16.93 0.67 -10.87
N SER A 94 16.89 -0.31 -9.98
CA SER A 94 17.92 -0.54 -8.96
C SER A 94 17.91 -2.00 -8.56
#